data_AF-A0A532BRR1-F1
#
_entry.id   AF-A0A532BRR1-F1
#
_cell.length_a   1.000
_cell.length_b   1.000
_cell.length_c   1.000
_cell.angle_alpha   90.00
_cell.angle_beta   90.00
_cell.angle_gamma   90.00
#
_symmetry.space_group_name_H-M   'P 1'
#
loop_
_entity.id
_entity.type
_entity.pdbx_description
1 polymer ?
#
loop_
_entity_poly.entity_id
_entity_poly.type
_entity_poly.pdbx_seq_one_letter_code
_entity_poly.pdbx_strand_id
1 'polypeptide(L)' 'MHCTIIGAPIQAGSGRMGCEMGPSALRTAGLAGALTELGHTLTDLGTIVPADMRPV' A
#
# COMPACT_ATOMS: atom_id res chain seq x y z
N MET A 1 -9.83 -13.99 -9.49
CA MET A 1 -9.64 -12.56 -9.86
C MET A 1 -8.18 -12.21 -9.71
N HIS A 2 -7.73 -11.16 -10.39
CA HIS A 2 -6.37 -10.62 -10.24
C HIS A 2 -6.42 -9.37 -9.36
N CYS A 3 -5.63 -9.38 -8.29
CA CYS A 3 -5.51 -8.28 -7.34
C CYS A 3 -4.16 -7.59 -7.53
N THR A 4 -4.19 -6.27 -7.63
CA THR A 4 -2.98 -5.44 -7.64
C THR A 4 -2.94 -4.62 -6.36
N ILE A 5 -1.85 -4.69 -5.61
CA ILE A 5 -1.65 -3.90 -4.40
C ILE A 5 -0.58 -2.83 -4.63
N ILE A 6 -0.83 -1.65 -4.06
CA ILE A 6 0.08 -0.50 -4.07
C ILE A 6 0.06 0.15 -2.70
N GLY A 7 1.23 0.42 -2.14
CA GLY A 7 1.35 1.07 -0.84
C GLY A 7 1.47 2.58 -1.03
N ALA A 8 0.51 3.35 -0.54
CA ALA A 8 0.55 4.81 -0.53
C ALA A 8 0.76 5.32 0.91
N PRO A 9 2.00 5.60 1.34
CA PRO A 9 2.32 5.98 2.72
C PRO A 9 2.06 7.47 2.93
N ILE A 10 0.79 7.89 2.85
CA ILE A 10 0.40 9.29 2.99
C ILE A 10 -0.15 9.56 4.38
N GLN A 11 0.41 10.56 5.04
CA GLN A 11 -0.10 11.07 6.31
C GLN A 11 -0.77 12.45 6.20
N ALA A 12 -0.49 13.22 5.15
CA ALA A 12 -1.08 14.53 4.94
C ALA A 12 -2.62 14.45 5.00
N GLY A 13 -3.25 15.33 5.78
CA GLY A 13 -4.71 15.38 5.95
C GLY A 13 -5.32 14.36 6.93
N SER A 14 -4.52 13.49 7.55
CA SER A 14 -5.02 12.45 8.48
C SER A 14 -5.50 12.97 9.84
N GLY A 15 -5.01 14.14 10.27
CA GLY A 15 -5.26 14.70 11.61
C GLY A 15 -4.60 13.93 12.77
N ARG A 16 -3.82 12.86 12.50
CA ARG A 16 -3.15 12.02 13.50
C ARG A 16 -1.90 11.34 12.92
N MET A 17 -0.92 11.08 13.78
CA MET A 17 0.29 10.36 13.39
C MET A 17 0.00 8.87 13.13
N GLY A 18 0.70 8.30 12.15
CA GLY A 18 0.80 6.86 11.92
C GLY A 18 0.08 6.31 10.69
N CYS A 19 -0.66 7.13 9.94
CA CYS A 19 -1.33 6.67 8.71
C CYS A 19 -0.34 6.16 7.66
N GLU A 20 0.85 6.76 7.56
CA GLU A 20 1.90 6.31 6.64
C GLU A 20 2.41 4.88 6.92
N MET A 21 2.23 4.38 8.15
CA MET A 21 2.63 3.03 8.55
C MET A 21 1.61 1.96 8.13
N GLY A 22 0.39 2.35 7.76
CA GLY A 22 -0.70 1.41 7.43
C GLY A 22 -0.35 0.42 6.32
N PRO A 23 0.18 0.86 5.16
CA PRO A 23 0.53 -0.05 4.07
C PRO A 23 1.56 -1.11 4.45
N SER A 24 2.62 -0.75 5.18
CA SER A 24 3.62 -1.72 5.63
C SER A 24 3.06 -2.65 6.70
N ALA A 25 2.26 -2.13 7.63
CA ALA A 25 1.59 -2.94 8.66
C ALA A 25 0.68 -4.02 8.05
N LEU A 26 -0.12 -3.68 7.03
CA LEU A 26 -0.99 -4.64 6.34
C LEU A 26 -0.20 -5.73 5.61
N ARG A 27 0.95 -5.40 5.01
CA ARG A 27 1.85 -6.40 4.41
C ARG A 27 2.39 -7.35 5.47
N THR A 28 2.89 -6.80 6.58
CA THR A 28 3.39 -7.60 7.71
C THR A 28 2.30 -8.49 8.32
N ALA A 29 1.06 -8.02 8.35
CA ALA A 29 -0.10 -8.78 8.82
C ALA A 29 -0.54 -9.91 7.87
N GLY A 30 0.11 -10.09 6.72
CA GLY A 30 -0.14 -11.21 5.82
C GLY A 30 -1.26 -10.97 4.79
N LEU A 31 -1.58 -9.72 4.46
CA LEU A 31 -2.61 -9.38 3.46
C LEU A 31 -2.43 -10.13 2.13
N ALA A 32 -1.19 -10.24 1.65
CA ALA A 32 -0.88 -10.98 0.43
C ALA A 32 -1.27 -12.46 0.53
N GLY A 33 -0.92 -13.10 1.65
CA GLY A 33 -1.28 -14.49 1.93
C GLY A 33 -2.78 -14.69 1.97
N ALA A 34 -3.50 -13.84 2.72
CA ALA A 34 -4.95 -13.90 2.82
C ALA A 34 -5.66 -13.78 1.45
N LEU A 35 -5.19 -12.89 0.56
CA LEU A 35 -5.73 -12.77 -0.79
C LEU A 35 -5.46 -14.03 -1.64
N THR A 36 -4.28 -14.62 -1.52
CA THR A 36 -3.94 -15.85 -2.25
C THR A 36 -4.71 -17.07 -1.74
N GLU A 37 -4.94 -17.19 -0.43
CA GLU A 37 -5.72 -18.27 0.19
C GLU A 37 -7.20 -18.24 -0.26
N LEU A 38 -7.74 -17.06 -0.55
CA LEU A 38 -9.06 -16.87 -1.15
C LEU A 38 -9.11 -17.23 -2.66
N GLY A 39 -8.00 -17.68 -3.25
CA GLY A 39 -7.92 -18.07 -4.66
C GLY A 39 -7.72 -16.89 -5.62
N HIS A 40 -7.19 -15.76 -5.16
CA HIS A 40 -6.84 -14.64 -6.03
C HIS A 40 -5.37 -14.70 -6.45
N THR A 41 -5.08 -14.24 -7.68
CA THR A 41 -3.68 -13.99 -8.09
C THR A 41 -3.30 -12.58 -7.69
N LEU A 42 -2.04 -12.36 -7.31
CA LEU A 42 -1.58 -11.09 -6.75
C LEU A 42 -0.39 -10.51 -7.53
N THR A 43 -0.41 -9.21 -7.77
CA THR A 43 0.76 -8.41 -8.12
C THR A 43 0.94 -7.30 -7.09
N ASP A 44 2.11 -7.26 -6.43
CA ASP A 44 2.49 -6.17 -5.55
C ASP A 44 3.38 -5.17 -6.30
N LEU A 45 2.91 -3.93 -6.47
CA LEU A 45 3.65 -2.85 -7.12
C LEU A 45 4.59 -2.11 -6.16
N GLY A 46 4.65 -2.54 -4.90
CA GLY A 46 5.50 -1.94 -3.88
C GLY A 46 4.89 -0.67 -3.27
N THR A 47 5.74 0.14 -2.68
CA THR A 47 5.36 1.39 -2.01
C THR A 47 5.74 2.56 -2.90
N ILE A 48 4.78 3.44 -3.20
CA ILE A 48 5.08 4.62 -4.00
C ILE A 48 5.88 5.62 -3.18
N VAL A 49 6.80 6.28 -3.86
CA VAL A 49 7.49 7.47 -3.36
C VAL A 49 6.94 8.70 -4.09
N PRO A 50 6.80 9.85 -3.41
CA PRO A 50 6.45 11.09 -4.10
C PRO A 50 7.42 11.35 -5.24
N ALA A 51 6.88 11.65 -6.42
CA ALA A 51 7.70 12.12 -7.53
C ALA A 51 8.21 13.54 -7.26
N ASP A 52 9.30 13.93 -7.91
CA ASP A 52 9.77 15.31 -7.88
C ASP A 52 8.66 16.26 -8.36
N MET A 53 8.53 17.39 -7.67
CA MET A 53 7.57 18.41 -8.08
C MET A 53 7.97 18.95 -9.44
N ARG A 54 7.07 18.85 -10.42
CA ARG A 54 7.26 19.49 -11.72
C ARG A 54 7.10 21.01 -11.56
N PRO A 55 8.02 21.82 -12.10
CA PRO A 55 7.83 23.26 -12.15
C PRO A 55 6.60 23.59 -13.00
N VAL A 56 5.88 24.62 -12.58
CA VAL A 56 4.72 25.19 -13.28
C VAL A 56 5.15 26.09 -14.44
#